data_AF-B8ELW6-F1
#
_entry.id   AF-B8ELW6-F1
#
_cell.length_a   1.000
_cell.length_b   1.000
_cell.length_c   1.000
_cell.angle_alpha   90.00
_cell.angle_beta   90.00
_cell.angle_gamma   90.00
#
_symmetry.space_group_name_H-M   'P 1'
#
loop_
_entity.id
_entity.type
_entity.pdbx_description
1 polymer ?
#
loop_
_entity_poly.entity_id
_entity_poly.type
_entity_poly.pdbx_seq_one_letter_code
_entity_poly.pdbx_strand_id
1 'polypeptide(L)'
;MAHVTYADIPSLTLWMRDSSVAFATRKQDIILTRVDRLLEDYHRAELDPGRQSLILCDLFLTIDCWVKSLHARNANCEKGRYNAMMNLFGAVVKQLKLAFVVHSDVELSNALKEFLGLGMSAGGHVTDQSSPLKPFSDDERARARLWFKDGLAYQVPWWENSRSLKKQLASSYHGYIEMKRGEMGGQSPSYCGFVMTLDREIYMRKQDRDAHQFHSSYNGGARVIMAGTMLVRSGRILGIRTDSGHYKPGVHNLNTFLWALLMFGVELSPISILDHKGDYVTSADKFLADNNKWSRYLDGRENEIKKLGEAQGQAGFQNRAQFGKRDDLQAPANDGKKSLIDNPYEEASAS
;
A
#
# COMPACT_ATOMS: atom_id res chain seq x y z
N MET A 1 -14.84 20.81 23.28
CA MET A 1 -15.27 19.39 23.16
C MET A 1 -14.37 18.56 24.04
N ALA A 2 -14.91 17.60 24.80
CA ALA A 2 -14.08 16.72 25.63
C ALA A 2 -13.07 15.96 24.75
N HIS A 3 -11.83 15.85 25.21
CA HIS A 3 -10.83 15.00 24.55
C HIS A 3 -11.27 13.54 24.72
N VAL A 4 -11.75 12.93 23.63
CA VAL A 4 -11.96 11.49 23.57
C VAL A 4 -10.59 10.83 23.58
N THR A 5 -10.40 9.76 24.34
CA THR A 5 -9.22 8.88 24.26
C THR A 5 -9.73 7.45 24.40
N TYR A 6 -9.31 6.55 23.52
CA TYR A 6 -9.71 5.15 23.60
C TYR A 6 -8.68 4.35 24.38
N ALA A 7 -9.12 3.63 25.42
CA ALA A 7 -8.25 2.73 26.18
C ALA A 7 -7.96 1.41 25.42
N ASP A 8 -8.89 1.02 24.55
CA ASP A 8 -8.89 -0.16 23.69
C ASP A 8 -9.66 0.13 22.38
N ILE A 9 -9.74 -0.81 21.44
CA ILE A 9 -10.47 -0.66 20.18
C ILE A 9 -11.96 -0.39 20.47
N PRO A 10 -12.51 0.78 20.10
CA PRO A 10 -13.88 1.15 20.41
C PRO A 10 -14.88 0.26 19.66
N SER A 11 -16.09 0.10 20.21
CA SER A 11 -17.21 -0.48 19.46
C SER A 11 -17.58 0.41 18.27
N LEU A 12 -18.23 -0.17 17.26
CA LEU A 12 -18.69 0.59 16.09
C LEU A 12 -19.61 1.75 16.50
N THR A 13 -20.52 1.54 17.45
CA THR A 13 -21.42 2.58 17.96
C THR A 13 -20.68 3.73 18.61
N LEU A 14 -19.70 3.44 19.48
CA LEU A 14 -18.87 4.45 20.14
C LEU A 14 -18.05 5.24 19.11
N TRP A 15 -17.40 4.54 18.19
CA TRP A 15 -16.64 5.13 17.09
C TRP A 15 -17.48 6.05 16.22
N MET A 16 -18.67 5.62 15.82
CA MET A 16 -19.56 6.41 14.96
C MET A 16 -20.03 7.68 15.65
N ARG A 17 -20.30 7.62 16.97
CA ARG A 17 -20.65 8.78 17.79
C ARG A 17 -19.50 9.78 17.84
N ASP A 18 -18.31 9.31 18.18
CA ASP A 18 -17.15 10.17 18.44
C ASP A 18 -16.52 10.74 17.16
N SER A 19 -16.68 10.03 16.03
CA SER A 19 -16.26 10.50 14.70
C SER A 19 -17.38 11.21 13.93
N SER A 20 -18.53 11.50 14.56
CA SER A 20 -19.63 12.21 13.91
C SER A 20 -19.29 13.69 13.70
N VAL A 21 -19.65 14.23 12.55
CA VAL A 21 -19.48 15.65 12.21
C VAL A 21 -20.82 16.15 11.68
N ALA A 22 -21.30 17.28 12.19
CA ALA A 22 -22.56 17.86 11.77
C ALA A 22 -22.58 18.10 10.25
N PHE A 23 -23.69 17.73 9.59
CA PHE A 23 -23.91 17.85 8.14
C PHE A 23 -22.99 17.03 7.22
N ALA A 24 -21.98 16.34 7.76
CA ALA A 24 -21.10 15.47 6.99
C ALA A 24 -21.77 14.13 6.64
N THR A 25 -21.68 13.74 5.37
CA THR A 25 -22.24 12.46 4.90
C THR A 25 -21.22 11.33 4.97
N ARG A 26 -21.33 10.47 5.99
CA ARG A 26 -20.39 9.35 6.24
C ARG A 26 -20.19 8.41 5.05
N LYS A 27 -21.26 8.07 4.34
CA LYS A 27 -21.24 7.13 3.19
C LYS A 27 -20.45 7.61 1.97
N GLN A 28 -20.14 8.91 1.88
CA GLN A 28 -19.36 9.46 0.76
C GLN A 28 -17.84 9.32 1.00
N ASP A 29 -17.44 9.12 2.26
CA ASP A 29 -16.07 8.81 2.64
C ASP A 29 -15.89 7.29 2.64
N ILE A 30 -15.44 6.76 1.50
CA ILE A 30 -15.27 5.31 1.31
C ILE A 30 -14.19 4.71 2.22
N ILE A 31 -13.16 5.50 2.56
CA ILE A 31 -12.07 5.06 3.45
C ILE A 31 -12.61 4.96 4.88
N LEU A 32 -13.39 5.95 5.32
CA LEU A 32 -14.08 5.91 6.61
C LEU A 32 -15.08 4.74 6.69
N THR A 33 -15.81 4.47 5.60
CA THR A 33 -16.72 3.32 5.53
C THR A 33 -15.96 1.99 5.64
N ARG A 34 -14.71 1.91 5.14
CA ARG A 34 -13.83 0.76 5.38
C ARG A 34 -13.44 0.64 6.86
N VAL A 35 -13.12 1.75 7.53
CA VAL A 35 -12.83 1.76 8.98
C VAL A 35 -14.02 1.19 9.77
N ASP A 36 -15.25 1.59 9.44
CA ASP A 36 -16.46 1.09 10.11
C ASP A 36 -16.59 -0.43 10.01
N ARG A 37 -16.43 -0.96 8.80
CA ARG A 37 -16.49 -2.41 8.55
C ARG A 37 -15.39 -3.15 9.30
N LEU A 38 -14.17 -2.61 9.32
CA LEU A 38 -13.06 -3.22 10.03
C LEU A 38 -13.27 -3.24 11.55
N LEU A 39 -13.86 -2.20 12.13
CA LEU A 39 -14.21 -2.20 13.56
C LEU A 39 -15.30 -3.23 13.86
N GLU A 40 -16.31 -3.34 13.02
CA GLU A 40 -17.34 -4.38 13.15
C GLU A 40 -16.71 -5.79 13.06
N ASP A 41 -15.84 -6.01 12.07
CA ASP A 41 -15.12 -7.26 11.87
C ASP A 41 -14.19 -7.60 13.04
N TYR A 42 -13.54 -6.60 13.64
CA TYR A 42 -12.65 -6.78 14.78
C TYR A 42 -13.41 -7.35 15.99
N HIS A 43 -14.57 -6.76 16.30
CA HIS A 43 -15.40 -7.22 17.41
C HIS A 43 -16.09 -8.56 17.10
N ARG A 44 -16.48 -8.81 15.85
CA ARG A 44 -16.99 -10.12 15.39
C ARG A 44 -15.94 -11.24 15.42
N ALA A 45 -14.66 -10.89 15.35
CA ALA A 45 -13.58 -11.88 15.42
C ALA A 45 -13.42 -12.46 16.83
N GLU A 46 -14.02 -11.84 17.86
CA GLU A 46 -14.11 -12.29 19.26
C GLU A 46 -12.82 -12.96 19.79
N LEU A 47 -12.72 -14.30 19.61
CA LEU A 47 -11.70 -15.19 20.14
C LEU A 47 -10.66 -15.68 19.10
N ASP A 48 -10.54 -15.02 17.95
CA ASP A 48 -9.49 -15.29 16.97
C ASP A 48 -8.45 -14.14 16.96
N PRO A 49 -7.40 -14.23 17.81
CA PRO A 49 -6.33 -13.23 17.88
C PRO A 49 -5.61 -13.03 16.55
N GLY A 50 -5.51 -14.07 15.73
CA GLY A 50 -4.86 -14.00 14.42
C GLY A 50 -5.67 -13.12 13.47
N ARG A 51 -6.98 -13.35 13.40
CA ARG A 51 -7.89 -12.52 12.60
C ARG A 51 -7.96 -11.08 13.12
N GLN A 52 -8.04 -10.88 14.43
CA GLN A 52 -7.98 -9.55 15.04
C GLN A 52 -6.70 -8.81 14.64
N SER A 53 -5.55 -9.47 14.72
CA SER A 53 -4.26 -8.88 14.38
C SER A 53 -4.18 -8.46 12.90
N LEU A 54 -4.74 -9.26 11.98
CA LEU A 54 -4.84 -8.87 10.57
C LEU A 54 -5.75 -7.65 10.36
N ILE A 55 -6.90 -7.60 11.05
CA ILE A 55 -7.82 -6.47 10.99
C ILE A 55 -7.15 -5.20 11.53
N LEU A 56 -6.37 -5.30 12.60
CA LEU A 56 -5.58 -4.20 13.13
C LEU A 56 -4.53 -3.70 12.13
N CYS A 57 -3.87 -4.60 11.40
CA CYS A 57 -2.93 -4.22 10.34
C CYS A 57 -3.64 -3.45 9.22
N ASP A 58 -4.84 -3.87 8.82
CA ASP A 58 -5.63 -3.15 7.81
C ASP A 58 -6.16 -1.81 8.35
N LEU A 59 -6.60 -1.75 9.60
CA LEU A 59 -7.01 -0.49 10.26
C LEU A 59 -5.85 0.51 10.27
N PHE A 60 -4.65 0.08 10.66
CA PHE A 60 -3.46 0.93 10.69
C PHE A 60 -3.23 1.60 9.32
N LEU A 61 -3.19 0.80 8.25
CA LEU A 61 -2.94 1.29 6.90
C LEU A 61 -4.12 2.12 6.34
N THR A 62 -5.35 1.77 6.71
CA THR A 62 -6.56 2.48 6.27
C THR A 62 -6.65 3.86 6.92
N ILE A 63 -6.34 3.97 8.22
CA ILE A 63 -6.32 5.25 8.94
C ILE A 63 -5.19 6.14 8.42
N ASP A 64 -3.99 5.59 8.22
CA ASP A 64 -2.88 6.31 7.61
C ASP A 64 -3.26 6.86 6.22
N CYS A 65 -3.91 6.04 5.39
CA CYS A 65 -4.43 6.48 4.09
C CYS A 65 -5.49 7.60 4.21
N TRP A 66 -6.37 7.51 5.21
CA TRP A 66 -7.37 8.56 5.48
C TRP A 66 -6.70 9.89 5.86
N VAL A 67 -5.71 9.86 6.77
CA VAL A 67 -4.97 11.06 7.21
C VAL A 67 -4.23 11.71 6.03
N LYS A 68 -3.55 10.89 5.21
CA LYS A 68 -2.90 11.37 3.97
C LYS A 68 -3.91 11.97 3.00
N SER A 69 -5.08 11.34 2.85
CA SER A 69 -6.16 11.86 2.00
C SER A 69 -6.72 13.19 2.48
N LEU A 70 -6.84 13.38 3.80
CA LEU A 70 -7.22 14.65 4.41
C LEU A 70 -6.18 15.74 4.11
N HIS A 71 -4.89 15.45 4.29
CA HIS A 71 -3.81 16.41 3.99
C HIS A 71 -3.73 16.74 2.49
N ALA A 72 -4.06 15.78 1.62
CA ALA A 72 -4.21 15.99 0.20
C ALA A 72 -5.49 16.76 -0.19
N ARG A 73 -6.25 17.26 0.79
CA ARG A 73 -7.50 18.03 0.63
C ARG A 73 -8.59 17.26 -0.14
N ASN A 74 -8.70 15.96 0.10
CA ASN A 74 -9.83 15.19 -0.40
C ASN A 74 -11.12 15.75 0.20
N ALA A 75 -12.02 16.25 -0.66
CA ALA A 75 -13.27 16.90 -0.26
C ALA A 75 -14.23 15.97 0.50
N ASN A 76 -14.06 14.65 0.37
CA ASN A 76 -14.87 13.68 1.10
C ASN A 76 -14.34 13.39 2.53
N CYS A 77 -13.08 13.77 2.83
CA CYS A 77 -12.47 13.56 4.14
C CYS A 77 -12.71 14.77 5.04
N GLU A 78 -13.48 14.58 6.11
CA GLU A 78 -13.90 15.66 6.99
C GLU A 78 -12.91 15.93 8.12
N LYS A 79 -12.33 17.13 8.16
CA LYS A 79 -11.33 17.54 9.16
C LYS A 79 -11.82 17.38 10.60
N GLY A 80 -13.13 17.56 10.85
CA GLY A 80 -13.73 17.39 12.17
C GLY A 80 -13.57 15.98 12.76
N ARG A 81 -13.28 14.96 11.93
CA ARG A 81 -13.06 13.58 12.37
C ARG A 81 -11.62 13.28 12.81
N TYR A 82 -10.69 14.22 12.58
CA TYR A 82 -9.25 13.98 12.75
C TYR A 82 -8.89 13.49 14.15
N ASN A 83 -9.40 14.13 15.20
CA ASN A 83 -9.10 13.72 16.58
C ASN A 83 -9.57 12.28 16.86
N ALA A 84 -10.80 11.93 16.44
CA ALA A 84 -11.30 10.57 16.58
C ALA A 84 -10.41 9.55 15.83
N MET A 85 -10.00 9.86 14.60
CA MET A 85 -9.08 9.03 13.81
C MET A 85 -7.75 8.81 14.51
N MET A 86 -7.13 9.86 15.05
CA MET A 86 -5.85 9.75 15.76
C MET A 86 -5.97 8.97 17.07
N ASN A 87 -7.10 9.11 17.77
CA ASN A 87 -7.36 8.30 18.97
C ASN A 87 -7.54 6.82 18.62
N LEU A 88 -8.25 6.51 17.54
CA LEU A 88 -8.36 5.14 17.04
C LEU A 88 -7.00 4.61 16.62
N PHE A 89 -6.21 5.41 15.91
CA PHE A 89 -4.85 5.06 15.53
C PHE A 89 -3.99 4.70 16.74
N GLY A 90 -4.04 5.50 17.81
CA GLY A 90 -3.33 5.22 19.06
C GLY A 90 -3.73 3.88 19.70
N ALA A 91 -5.03 3.56 19.73
CA ALA A 91 -5.52 2.27 20.21
C ALA A 91 -5.06 1.10 19.33
N VAL A 92 -5.10 1.27 18.00
CA VAL A 92 -4.60 0.28 17.03
C VAL A 92 -3.11 0.02 17.21
N VAL A 93 -2.29 1.08 17.32
CA VAL A 93 -0.84 0.98 17.56
C VAL A 93 -0.56 0.22 18.86
N LYS A 94 -1.28 0.54 19.95
CA LYS A 94 -1.13 -0.16 21.23
C LYS A 94 -1.40 -1.66 21.08
N GLN A 95 -2.48 -2.05 20.41
CA GLN A 95 -2.81 -3.47 20.22
C GLN A 95 -1.83 -4.19 19.28
N LEU A 96 -1.39 -3.52 18.21
CA LEU A 96 -0.38 -4.08 17.31
C LEU A 96 0.96 -4.32 18.00
N LYS A 97 1.39 -3.43 18.91
CA LYS A 97 2.60 -3.65 19.71
C LYS A 97 2.53 -4.96 20.50
N LEU A 98 1.37 -5.28 21.08
CA LEU A 98 1.15 -6.54 21.78
C LEU A 98 1.19 -7.73 20.81
N ALA A 99 0.49 -7.63 19.66
CA ALA A 99 0.44 -8.71 18.66
C ALA A 99 1.81 -9.05 18.07
N PHE A 100 2.66 -8.03 17.84
CA PHE A 100 4.01 -8.19 17.31
C PHE A 100 5.08 -8.38 18.39
N VAL A 101 4.72 -8.30 19.68
CA VAL A 101 5.63 -8.39 20.82
C VAL A 101 6.78 -7.38 20.73
N VAL A 102 6.42 -6.11 20.53
CA VAL A 102 7.35 -4.96 20.41
C VAL A 102 6.95 -3.85 21.38
N HIS A 103 7.88 -2.96 21.71
CA HIS A 103 7.70 -1.97 22.77
C HIS A 103 7.67 -0.52 22.27
N SER A 104 8.33 -0.24 21.14
CA SER A 104 8.41 1.10 20.56
C SER A 104 7.63 1.23 19.24
N ASP A 105 7.30 2.46 18.85
CA ASP A 105 6.66 2.74 17.55
C ASP A 105 7.60 2.41 16.38
N VAL A 106 8.92 2.60 16.59
CA VAL A 106 9.95 2.28 15.60
C VAL A 106 10.03 0.78 15.35
N GLU A 107 10.04 -0.03 16.42
CA GLU A 107 10.01 -1.49 16.29
C GLU A 107 8.75 -1.97 15.60
N LEU A 108 7.58 -1.41 15.95
CA LEU A 108 6.33 -1.74 15.27
C LEU A 108 6.38 -1.38 13.78
N SER A 109 6.89 -0.19 13.44
CA SER A 109 7.05 0.23 12.05
C SER A 109 7.92 -0.76 11.25
N ASN A 110 9.04 -1.20 11.83
CA ASN A 110 9.92 -2.19 11.19
C ASN A 110 9.25 -3.56 11.07
N ALA A 111 8.56 -4.01 12.12
CA ALA A 111 7.81 -5.27 12.10
C ALA A 111 6.73 -5.27 11.00
N LEU A 112 5.96 -4.19 10.86
CA LEU A 112 4.96 -4.05 9.79
C LEU A 112 5.59 -4.05 8.40
N LYS A 113 6.74 -3.37 8.21
CA LYS A 113 7.48 -3.39 6.94
C LYS A 113 7.97 -4.78 6.56
N GLU A 114 8.39 -5.59 7.54
CA GLU A 114 8.78 -6.98 7.29
C GLU A 114 7.58 -7.89 7.04
N PHE A 115 6.49 -7.67 7.78
CA PHE A 115 5.30 -8.51 7.75
C PHE A 115 4.47 -8.32 6.48
N LEU A 116 4.44 -7.10 5.94
CA LEU A 116 3.63 -6.72 4.77
C LEU A 116 4.48 -6.47 3.53
N GLY A 117 5.76 -6.12 3.72
CA GLY A 117 6.63 -5.60 2.68
C GLY A 117 7.45 -6.68 1.97
N LEU A 118 7.40 -6.61 0.65
CA LEU A 118 8.11 -7.43 -0.31
C LEU A 118 9.43 -6.79 -0.71
N GLY A 119 10.52 -7.52 -0.49
CA GLY A 119 11.85 -7.16 -0.98
C GLY A 119 12.14 -7.68 -2.39
N MET A 120 13.15 -7.12 -3.06
CA MET A 120 13.70 -7.73 -4.26
C MET A 120 14.58 -8.93 -3.92
N SER A 121 14.61 -9.93 -4.80
CA SER A 121 15.52 -11.08 -4.71
C SER A 121 16.97 -10.69 -5.05
N ALA A 122 17.93 -11.51 -4.64
CA ALA A 122 19.35 -11.36 -4.96
C ALA A 122 19.59 -11.14 -6.47
N GLY A 123 19.03 -12.02 -7.30
CA GLY A 123 19.10 -11.91 -8.76
C GLY A 123 18.44 -10.65 -9.30
N GLY A 124 17.36 -10.17 -8.67
CA GLY A 124 16.73 -8.90 -9.02
C GLY A 124 17.65 -7.71 -8.75
N HIS A 125 18.33 -7.69 -7.59
CA HIS A 125 19.31 -6.65 -7.27
C HIS A 125 20.50 -6.66 -8.24
N VAL A 126 21.04 -7.83 -8.57
CA VAL A 126 22.14 -7.96 -9.55
C VAL A 126 21.70 -7.50 -10.95
N THR A 127 20.48 -7.86 -11.36
CA THR A 127 19.92 -7.43 -12.66
C THR A 127 19.75 -5.90 -12.71
N ASP A 128 19.20 -5.29 -11.66
CA ASP A 128 19.00 -3.84 -11.59
C ASP A 128 20.31 -3.04 -11.40
N GLN A 129 21.38 -3.66 -10.89
CA GLN A 129 22.72 -3.06 -10.77
C GLN A 129 23.54 -3.17 -12.06
N SER A 130 23.42 -4.28 -12.79
CA SER A 130 24.20 -4.54 -14.01
C SER A 130 23.69 -3.78 -15.24
N SER A 131 22.45 -3.28 -15.20
CA SER A 131 21.90 -2.32 -16.17
C SER A 131 21.26 -1.19 -15.37
N PRO A 132 21.84 0.02 -15.35
CA PRO A 132 21.45 1.06 -14.39
C PRO A 132 19.96 1.39 -14.55
N LEU A 133 19.18 0.94 -13.57
CA LEU A 133 17.77 1.26 -13.44
C LEU A 133 17.55 2.76 -13.58
N LYS A 134 16.62 3.17 -14.45
CA LYS A 134 16.13 4.54 -14.47
C LYS A 134 14.92 4.65 -13.51
N PRO A 135 15.05 5.27 -12.33
CA PRO A 135 13.89 5.57 -11.51
C PRO A 135 13.00 6.58 -12.23
N PHE A 136 11.69 6.43 -12.07
CA PHE A 136 10.74 7.42 -12.57
C PHE A 136 10.87 8.73 -11.79
N SER A 137 10.84 9.84 -12.52
CA SER A 137 10.68 11.17 -11.92
C SER A 137 9.32 11.31 -11.22
N ASP A 138 9.17 12.34 -10.38
CA ASP A 138 7.91 12.60 -9.68
C ASP A 138 6.72 12.79 -10.63
N ASP A 139 6.92 13.47 -11.77
CA ASP A 139 5.89 13.63 -12.80
C ASP A 139 5.52 12.28 -13.43
N GLU A 140 6.51 11.45 -13.75
CA GLU A 140 6.26 10.12 -14.30
C GLU A 140 5.51 9.22 -13.30
N ARG A 141 5.86 9.28 -12.02
CA ARG A 141 5.15 8.55 -10.96
C ARG A 141 3.72 9.07 -10.81
N ALA A 142 3.52 10.39 -10.75
CA ALA A 142 2.21 10.99 -10.65
C ALA A 142 1.30 10.60 -11.81
N ARG A 143 1.85 10.48 -13.02
CA ARG A 143 1.10 10.03 -14.21
C ARG A 143 0.82 8.53 -14.20
N ALA A 144 1.75 7.72 -13.68
CA ALA A 144 1.56 6.27 -13.56
C ALA A 144 0.64 5.87 -12.40
N ARG A 145 0.36 6.78 -11.45
CA ARG A 145 -0.49 6.50 -10.29
C ARG A 145 -1.95 6.23 -10.69
N LEU A 146 -2.50 5.17 -10.12
CA LEU A 146 -3.94 4.90 -10.15
C LEU A 146 -4.64 5.64 -9.01
N TRP A 147 -5.73 6.28 -9.37
CA TRP A 147 -6.64 6.99 -8.46
C TRP A 147 -7.98 6.28 -8.47
N PHE A 148 -8.62 6.14 -7.33
CA PHE A 148 -9.88 5.42 -7.24
C PHE A 148 -11.03 6.35 -6.89
N LYS A 149 -12.14 6.17 -7.59
CA LYS A 149 -13.41 6.83 -7.29
C LYS A 149 -14.54 5.86 -7.61
N ASP A 150 -15.42 5.64 -6.65
CA ASP A 150 -16.57 4.74 -6.78
C ASP A 150 -16.18 3.33 -7.25
N GLY A 151 -15.07 2.80 -6.74
CA GLY A 151 -14.54 1.48 -7.10
C GLY A 151 -13.92 1.39 -8.50
N LEU A 152 -13.82 2.50 -9.24
CA LEU A 152 -13.20 2.57 -10.55
C LEU A 152 -11.81 3.22 -10.46
N ALA A 153 -10.85 2.65 -11.17
CA ALA A 153 -9.50 3.17 -11.34
C ALA A 153 -9.45 4.25 -12.44
N TYR A 154 -8.75 5.33 -12.15
CA TYR A 154 -8.47 6.44 -13.04
C TYR A 154 -6.97 6.67 -13.10
N GLN A 155 -6.50 7.14 -14.26
CA GLN A 155 -5.10 7.41 -14.50
C GLN A 155 -4.95 8.64 -15.39
N VAL A 156 -3.85 9.37 -15.25
CA VAL A 156 -3.47 10.37 -16.26
C VAL A 156 -2.95 9.61 -17.50
N PRO A 157 -3.38 9.94 -18.72
CA PRO A 157 -2.92 9.25 -19.93
C PRO A 157 -1.45 9.51 -20.22
N TRP A 158 -0.57 8.77 -19.57
CA TRP A 158 0.88 8.86 -19.75
C TRP A 158 1.35 8.41 -21.14
N TRP A 159 0.48 7.74 -21.90
CA TRP A 159 0.69 7.33 -23.29
C TRP A 159 0.37 8.43 -24.31
N GLU A 160 -0.24 9.53 -23.87
CA GLU A 160 -0.49 10.69 -24.73
C GLU A 160 0.63 11.71 -24.55
N ASN A 161 1.03 12.37 -25.64
CA ASN A 161 1.93 13.52 -25.60
C ASN A 161 1.17 14.77 -25.14
N SER A 162 0.58 14.71 -23.95
CA SER A 162 -0.24 15.75 -23.36
C SER A 162 0.31 16.20 -22.01
N ARG A 163 0.43 17.52 -21.84
CA ARG A 163 0.72 18.12 -20.53
C ARG A 163 -0.46 18.06 -19.58
N SER A 164 -1.66 17.69 -20.05
CA SER A 164 -2.85 17.56 -19.23
C SER A 164 -2.63 16.55 -18.10
N LEU A 165 -3.08 16.92 -16.90
CA LEU A 165 -3.17 16.04 -15.73
C LEU A 165 -4.61 15.55 -15.51
N LYS A 166 -5.47 15.70 -16.52
CA LYS A 166 -6.84 15.21 -16.47
C LYS A 166 -6.81 13.69 -16.39
N LYS A 167 -7.41 13.16 -15.33
CA LYS A 167 -7.54 11.73 -15.10
C LYS A 167 -8.68 11.19 -15.97
N GLN A 168 -8.49 9.99 -16.51
CA GLN A 168 -9.51 9.24 -17.23
C GLN A 168 -9.57 7.80 -16.73
N LEU A 169 -10.62 7.06 -17.10
CA LEU A 169 -10.74 5.66 -16.72
C LEU A 169 -9.49 4.89 -17.18
N ALA A 170 -8.87 4.18 -16.25
CA ALA A 170 -7.63 3.47 -16.52
C ALA A 170 -7.88 2.30 -17.48
N SER A 171 -6.90 2.01 -18.33
CA SER A 171 -6.91 0.85 -19.22
C SER A 171 -5.50 0.29 -19.31
N SER A 172 -5.34 -1.00 -19.01
CA SER A 172 -4.04 -1.67 -19.03
C SER A 172 -3.53 -1.94 -20.45
N TYR A 173 -4.40 -1.84 -21.47
CA TYR A 173 -4.04 -2.02 -22.88
C TYR A 173 -2.92 -1.06 -23.32
N HIS A 174 -2.86 0.16 -22.80
CA HIS A 174 -1.83 1.14 -23.18
C HIS A 174 -0.43 0.80 -22.66
N GLY A 175 -0.35 0.05 -21.56
CA GLY A 175 0.90 -0.44 -20.97
C GLY A 175 1.23 -1.88 -21.32
N TYR A 176 0.40 -2.52 -22.15
CA TYR A 176 0.66 -3.86 -22.63
C TYR A 176 1.91 -3.86 -23.51
N ILE A 177 2.87 -4.69 -23.13
CA ILE A 177 3.93 -5.14 -24.03
C ILE A 177 3.78 -6.64 -24.13
N GLU A 178 3.91 -7.16 -25.34
CA GLU A 178 4.09 -8.59 -25.57
C GLU A 178 5.37 -9.05 -24.87
N MET A 179 5.24 -9.53 -23.63
CA MET A 179 6.35 -10.13 -22.91
C MET A 179 6.50 -11.59 -23.35
N LYS A 180 7.41 -11.87 -24.29
CA LYS A 180 7.87 -13.24 -24.56
C LYS A 180 8.62 -13.76 -23.32
N ARG A 181 7.94 -14.53 -22.47
CA ARG A 181 8.55 -15.19 -21.31
C ARG A 181 9.00 -16.60 -21.66
N GLY A 182 10.13 -16.71 -22.36
CA GLY A 182 10.76 -18.00 -22.70
C GLY A 182 9.83 -18.99 -23.40
N GLU A 183 10.19 -20.28 -23.40
CA GLU A 183 9.43 -21.35 -24.06
C GLU A 183 8.15 -21.79 -23.30
N MET A 184 7.91 -21.27 -22.08
CA MET A 184 6.82 -21.74 -21.20
C MET A 184 5.82 -20.65 -20.75
N GLY A 185 5.87 -19.44 -21.32
CA GLY A 185 5.03 -18.32 -20.89
C GLY A 185 3.76 -18.14 -21.71
N GLY A 186 2.62 -18.57 -21.18
CA GLY A 186 1.29 -18.25 -21.69
C GLY A 186 1.06 -16.74 -21.79
N GLN A 187 0.67 -16.29 -22.98
CA GLN A 187 0.40 -14.90 -23.32
C GLN A 187 -0.93 -14.46 -22.70
N SER A 188 -1.01 -13.25 -22.14
CA SER A 188 -2.31 -12.64 -21.81
C SER A 188 -2.34 -11.23 -22.36
N PRO A 189 -2.96 -11.01 -23.54
CA PRO A 189 -3.07 -9.68 -24.13
C PRO A 189 -3.73 -8.71 -23.13
N SER A 190 -3.30 -7.45 -23.17
CA SER A 190 -3.84 -6.34 -22.35
C SER A 190 -3.46 -6.32 -20.86
N TYR A 191 -2.58 -7.17 -20.34
CA TYR A 191 -2.08 -7.03 -18.97
C TYR A 191 -0.95 -6.00 -18.88
N CYS A 192 -0.94 -5.18 -17.83
CA CYS A 192 0.09 -4.17 -17.59
C CYS A 192 0.80 -4.42 -16.25
N GLY A 193 2.10 -4.15 -16.20
CA GLY A 193 2.86 -4.18 -14.96
C GLY A 193 2.36 -3.14 -13.96
N PHE A 194 2.26 -3.53 -12.70
CA PHE A 194 1.89 -2.65 -11.60
C PHE A 194 2.72 -2.92 -10.34
N VAL A 195 2.82 -1.91 -9.49
CA VAL A 195 3.30 -2.04 -8.10
C VAL A 195 2.33 -1.37 -7.15
N MET A 196 2.32 -1.82 -5.89
CA MET A 196 1.72 -1.11 -4.78
C MET A 196 2.79 -0.84 -3.72
N THR A 197 3.03 0.42 -3.38
CA THR A 197 4.00 0.81 -2.34
C THR A 197 3.51 0.45 -0.93
N LEU A 198 4.37 0.59 0.08
CA LEU A 198 4.00 0.44 1.49
C LEU A 198 2.91 1.44 1.93
N ASP A 199 2.81 2.58 1.25
CA ASP A 199 1.77 3.60 1.48
C ASP A 199 0.46 3.33 0.73
N ARG A 200 0.28 2.12 0.18
CA ARG A 200 -0.88 1.71 -0.65
C ARG A 200 -1.09 2.55 -1.90
N GLU A 201 -0.05 3.21 -2.40
CA GLU A 201 -0.11 3.87 -3.70
C GLU A 201 0.11 2.85 -4.80
N ILE A 202 -0.84 2.77 -5.73
CA ILE A 202 -0.80 1.80 -6.83
C ILE A 202 -0.34 2.55 -8.09
N TYR A 203 0.67 2.01 -8.76
CA TYR A 203 1.20 2.54 -10.00
C TYR A 203 1.11 1.50 -11.11
N MET A 204 0.72 1.91 -12.32
CA MET A 204 0.57 1.06 -13.50
C MET A 204 1.09 1.77 -14.75
N ARG A 205 2.07 1.21 -15.43
CA ARG A 205 2.67 1.79 -16.65
C ARG A 205 3.37 0.67 -17.43
N LYS A 206 3.57 0.93 -18.73
CA LYS A 206 4.40 0.11 -19.63
C LYS A 206 5.74 -0.26 -18.97
N GLN A 207 6.09 -1.54 -19.03
CA GLN A 207 7.39 -2.05 -18.56
C GLN A 207 8.36 -2.21 -19.72
N ASP A 208 9.20 -1.22 -19.96
CA ASP A 208 10.06 -1.21 -21.13
C ASP A 208 11.42 -1.86 -20.84
N ARG A 209 11.68 -3.05 -21.40
CA ARG A 209 12.96 -3.76 -21.23
C ARG A 209 14.12 -2.99 -21.86
N ASP A 210 13.89 -2.38 -23.02
CA ASP A 210 14.92 -1.66 -23.77
C ASP A 210 15.28 -0.33 -23.10
N ALA A 211 14.32 0.27 -22.37
CA ALA A 211 14.56 1.44 -21.54
C ALA A 211 14.86 1.12 -20.05
N HIS A 212 15.05 -0.15 -19.69
CA HIS A 212 15.27 -0.63 -18.31
C HIS A 212 14.22 -0.12 -17.29
N GLN A 213 12.96 -0.06 -17.71
CA GLN A 213 11.82 0.36 -16.91
C GLN A 213 11.06 -0.85 -16.37
N PHE A 214 11.29 -1.19 -15.11
CA PHE A 214 10.71 -2.36 -14.44
C PHE A 214 9.83 -1.95 -13.24
N HIS A 215 9.34 -2.93 -12.49
CA HIS A 215 8.63 -2.71 -11.22
C HIS A 215 9.46 -1.88 -10.22
N SER A 216 10.79 -2.02 -10.23
CA SER A 216 11.68 -1.26 -9.36
C SER A 216 11.80 0.22 -9.76
N SER A 217 11.51 0.60 -11.01
CA SER A 217 11.57 1.99 -11.48
C SER A 217 10.59 2.91 -10.76
N TYR A 218 9.47 2.39 -10.25
CA TYR A 218 8.47 3.19 -9.53
C TYR A 218 8.94 3.68 -8.17
N ASN A 219 9.78 2.91 -7.48
CA ASN A 219 10.17 3.21 -6.10
C ASN A 219 11.69 3.13 -5.89
N GLY A 220 12.48 3.22 -6.97
CA GLY A 220 13.94 3.13 -6.90
C GLY A 220 14.45 1.83 -6.29
N GLY A 221 13.75 0.71 -6.51
CA GLY A 221 14.09 -0.61 -5.94
C GLY A 221 13.74 -0.78 -4.46
N ALA A 222 13.09 0.19 -3.82
CA ALA A 222 12.63 0.04 -2.43
C ALA A 222 11.55 -1.04 -2.30
N ARG A 223 11.30 -1.46 -1.05
CA ARG A 223 10.26 -2.44 -0.73
C ARG A 223 8.89 -1.93 -1.19
N VAL A 224 8.08 -2.87 -1.67
CA VAL A 224 6.70 -2.64 -2.09
C VAL A 224 5.82 -3.62 -1.33
N ILE A 225 4.49 -3.45 -1.30
CA ILE A 225 3.60 -4.50 -0.80
C ILE A 225 3.41 -5.57 -1.87
N MET A 226 3.21 -5.14 -3.12
CA MET A 226 2.83 -6.03 -4.22
C MET A 226 3.45 -5.55 -5.53
N ALA A 227 3.83 -6.49 -6.38
CA ALA A 227 4.26 -6.22 -7.75
C ALA A 227 3.80 -7.37 -8.65
N GLY A 228 3.31 -7.05 -9.84
CA GLY A 228 2.82 -8.08 -10.76
C GLY A 228 2.25 -7.48 -12.02
N THR A 229 1.29 -8.16 -12.63
CA THR A 229 0.53 -7.63 -13.76
C THR A 229 -0.96 -7.63 -13.48
N MET A 230 -1.68 -6.65 -14.00
CA MET A 230 -3.12 -6.53 -13.84
C MET A 230 -3.81 -6.23 -15.18
N LEU A 231 -5.05 -6.69 -15.29
CA LEU A 231 -5.97 -6.36 -16.37
C LEU A 231 -6.97 -5.32 -15.87
N VAL A 232 -7.00 -4.18 -16.55
CA VAL A 232 -7.90 -3.07 -16.27
C VAL A 232 -8.60 -2.66 -17.55
N ARG A 233 -9.93 -2.59 -17.55
CA ARG A 233 -10.75 -2.12 -18.67
C ARG A 233 -11.76 -1.09 -18.20
N SER A 234 -11.73 0.10 -18.79
CA SER A 234 -12.63 1.20 -18.43
C SER A 234 -12.67 1.44 -16.91
N GLY A 235 -11.50 1.45 -16.28
CA GLY A 235 -11.32 1.62 -14.84
C GLY A 235 -11.66 0.41 -13.97
N ARG A 236 -12.24 -0.66 -14.51
CA ARG A 236 -12.53 -1.89 -13.76
C ARG A 236 -11.31 -2.79 -13.75
N ILE A 237 -10.86 -3.20 -12.58
CA ILE A 237 -9.87 -4.27 -12.44
C ILE A 237 -10.60 -5.59 -12.69
N LEU A 238 -10.06 -6.43 -13.57
CA LEU A 238 -10.67 -7.70 -13.98
C LEU A 238 -9.76 -8.91 -13.73
N GLY A 239 -8.45 -8.69 -13.59
CA GLY A 239 -7.51 -9.77 -13.38
C GLY A 239 -6.22 -9.30 -12.70
N ILE A 240 -5.65 -10.16 -11.85
CA ILE A 240 -4.38 -9.93 -11.14
C ILE A 240 -3.50 -11.16 -11.26
N ARG A 241 -2.19 -10.95 -11.46
CA ARG A 241 -1.15 -11.98 -11.43
C ARG A 241 -0.01 -11.57 -10.51
N THR A 242 0.52 -12.54 -9.77
CA THR A 242 1.68 -12.44 -8.85
C THR A 242 3.02 -12.61 -9.58
N ASP A 243 3.06 -12.27 -10.87
CA ASP A 243 4.07 -12.74 -11.81
C ASP A 243 5.27 -11.80 -11.98
N SER A 244 5.63 -11.07 -10.91
CA SER A 244 6.84 -10.24 -10.90
C SER A 244 8.09 -11.10 -10.68
N GLY A 245 9.02 -11.08 -11.63
CA GLY A 245 10.25 -11.86 -11.57
C GLY A 245 11.22 -11.46 -10.45
N HIS A 246 11.43 -10.15 -10.23
CA HIS A 246 12.40 -9.66 -9.23
C HIS A 246 11.85 -9.69 -7.81
N TYR A 247 10.57 -9.36 -7.65
CA TYR A 247 9.91 -9.27 -6.34
C TYR A 247 9.30 -10.60 -5.88
N LYS A 248 8.71 -11.39 -6.78
CA LYS A 248 8.09 -12.71 -6.50
C LYS A 248 7.11 -12.68 -5.31
N PRO A 249 6.01 -11.90 -5.38
CA PRO A 249 5.05 -11.78 -4.28
C PRO A 249 4.44 -13.12 -3.87
N GLY A 250 4.27 -13.31 -2.56
CA GLY A 250 3.55 -14.45 -1.98
C GLY A 250 2.06 -14.18 -1.76
N VAL A 251 1.41 -15.16 -1.13
CA VAL A 251 -0.03 -15.12 -0.79
C VAL A 251 -0.39 -13.92 0.09
N HIS A 252 0.41 -13.64 1.11
CA HIS A 252 0.20 -12.52 2.05
C HIS A 252 0.28 -11.15 1.38
N ASN A 253 1.18 -10.98 0.40
CA ASN A 253 1.29 -9.75 -0.39
C ASN A 253 0.03 -9.51 -1.22
N LEU A 254 -0.49 -10.57 -1.86
CA LEU A 254 -1.74 -10.48 -2.63
C LEU A 254 -2.92 -10.15 -1.70
N ASN A 255 -3.06 -10.80 -0.54
CA ASN A 255 -4.10 -10.44 0.44
C ASN A 255 -4.05 -8.96 0.83
N THR A 256 -2.85 -8.44 1.13
CA THR A 256 -2.66 -7.03 1.50
C THR A 256 -3.02 -6.09 0.36
N PHE A 257 -2.74 -6.48 -0.89
CA PHE A 257 -3.20 -5.75 -2.08
C PHE A 257 -4.73 -5.72 -2.18
N LEU A 258 -5.40 -6.84 -1.91
CA LEU A 258 -6.87 -6.91 -1.93
C LEU A 258 -7.51 -6.08 -0.81
N TRP A 259 -6.85 -5.93 0.35
CA TRP A 259 -7.29 -4.99 1.39
C TRP A 259 -7.30 -3.54 0.89
N ALA A 260 -6.26 -3.13 0.16
CA ALA A 260 -6.20 -1.79 -0.42
C ALA A 260 -7.32 -1.59 -1.47
N LEU A 261 -7.62 -2.59 -2.29
CA LEU A 261 -8.74 -2.52 -3.24
C LEU A 261 -10.09 -2.35 -2.52
N LEU A 262 -10.34 -3.09 -1.43
CA LEU A 262 -11.55 -2.93 -0.61
C LEU A 262 -11.65 -1.53 0.01
N MET A 263 -10.53 -0.98 0.49
CA MET A 263 -10.46 0.39 1.01
C MET A 263 -10.83 1.43 -0.06
N PHE A 264 -10.44 1.19 -1.32
CA PHE A 264 -10.81 2.02 -2.47
C PHE A 264 -12.21 1.74 -3.03
N GLY A 265 -13.00 0.89 -2.37
CA GLY A 265 -14.36 0.55 -2.78
C GLY A 265 -14.46 -0.33 -4.03
N VAL A 266 -13.36 -0.98 -4.42
CA VAL A 266 -13.33 -1.91 -5.56
C VAL A 266 -14.00 -3.22 -5.15
N GLU A 267 -14.94 -3.69 -5.97
CA GLU A 267 -15.56 -5.00 -5.80
C GLU A 267 -14.57 -6.10 -6.19
N LEU A 268 -14.38 -7.10 -5.32
CA LEU A 268 -13.40 -8.17 -5.53
C LEU A 268 -13.93 -9.37 -6.32
N SER A 269 -15.24 -9.64 -6.26
CA SER A 269 -15.86 -10.79 -6.93
C SER A 269 -15.63 -10.86 -8.45
N PRO A 270 -15.61 -9.75 -9.24
CA PRO A 270 -15.35 -9.84 -10.67
C PRO A 270 -13.87 -9.99 -11.02
N ILE A 271 -12.96 -9.91 -10.03
CA ILE A 271 -11.52 -9.93 -10.27
C ILE A 271 -11.02 -11.37 -10.27
N SER A 272 -10.49 -11.83 -11.40
CA SER A 272 -9.85 -13.14 -11.49
C SER A 272 -8.42 -13.10 -10.94
N ILE A 273 -8.07 -14.09 -10.12
CA ILE A 273 -6.68 -14.37 -9.76
C ILE A 273 -6.17 -15.44 -10.72
N LEU A 274 -5.07 -15.14 -11.41
CA LEU A 274 -4.43 -16.07 -12.33
C LEU A 274 -3.02 -16.36 -11.86
N ASP A 275 -2.53 -17.55 -12.20
CA ASP A 275 -1.17 -17.94 -11.90
C ASP A 275 -0.16 -17.29 -12.89
N HIS A 276 1.10 -17.70 -12.80
CA HIS A 276 2.18 -17.21 -13.65
C HIS A 276 2.06 -17.64 -15.12
N LYS A 277 1.28 -18.70 -15.42
CA LYS A 277 0.97 -19.18 -16.77
C LYS A 277 -0.24 -18.47 -17.37
N GLY A 278 -1.01 -17.76 -16.54
CA GLY A 278 -2.25 -17.11 -16.93
C GLY A 278 -3.46 -18.03 -16.79
N ASP A 279 -3.32 -19.16 -16.09
CA ASP A 279 -4.44 -20.05 -15.81
C ASP A 279 -5.25 -19.49 -14.63
N TYR A 280 -6.57 -19.57 -14.75
CA TYR A 280 -7.49 -19.13 -13.69
C TYR A 280 -7.30 -19.99 -12.43
N VAL A 281 -7.12 -19.33 -11.29
CA VAL A 281 -7.00 -19.99 -9.98
C VAL A 281 -8.32 -19.87 -9.21
N THR A 282 -8.80 -18.65 -9.01
CA THR A 282 -10.02 -18.34 -8.23
C THR A 282 -10.41 -16.87 -8.42
N SER A 283 -11.55 -16.44 -7.87
CA SER A 283 -11.92 -15.03 -7.75
C SER A 283 -11.22 -14.38 -6.56
N ALA A 284 -11.00 -13.06 -6.59
CA ALA A 284 -10.22 -12.36 -5.57
C ALA A 284 -10.89 -12.35 -4.19
N ASP A 285 -12.23 -12.27 -4.13
CA ASP A 285 -12.99 -12.37 -2.89
C ASP A 285 -12.83 -13.75 -2.24
N LYS A 286 -12.94 -14.83 -3.03
CA LYS A 286 -12.71 -16.21 -2.56
C LYS A 286 -11.25 -16.43 -2.15
N PHE A 287 -10.30 -15.92 -2.94
CA PHE A 287 -8.88 -15.97 -2.59
C PHE A 287 -8.63 -15.36 -1.21
N LEU A 288 -9.17 -14.15 -0.98
CA LEU A 288 -9.01 -13.45 0.28
C LEU A 288 -9.67 -14.23 1.43
N ALA A 289 -10.89 -14.72 1.25
CA ALA A 289 -11.58 -15.52 2.26
C ALA A 289 -10.78 -16.79 2.66
N ASP A 290 -10.20 -17.48 1.68
CA ASP A 290 -9.49 -18.74 1.91
C ASP A 290 -8.09 -18.53 2.53
N ASN A 291 -7.46 -17.38 2.24
CA ASN A 291 -6.04 -17.15 2.54
C ASN A 291 -5.74 -16.04 3.55
N ASN A 292 -6.72 -15.22 3.96
CA ASN A 292 -6.51 -14.11 4.89
C ASN A 292 -6.37 -14.60 6.34
N LYS A 293 -5.29 -15.35 6.61
CA LYS A 293 -5.01 -16.03 7.87
C LYS A 293 -3.65 -15.59 8.40
N TRP A 294 -3.57 -15.33 9.71
CA TRP A 294 -2.34 -14.83 10.34
C TRP A 294 -1.11 -15.70 10.05
N SER A 295 -1.27 -17.03 10.09
CA SER A 295 -0.20 -17.98 9.74
C SER A 295 0.38 -17.77 8.34
N ARG A 296 -0.46 -17.46 7.33
CA ARG A 296 0.01 -17.18 5.97
C ARG A 296 0.90 -15.95 5.88
N TYR A 297 0.67 -14.97 6.76
CA TYR A 297 1.51 -13.78 6.84
C TYR A 297 2.82 -14.07 7.61
N LEU A 298 2.78 -14.89 8.65
CA LEU A 298 3.99 -15.35 9.34
C LEU A 298 4.91 -16.14 8.39
N ASP A 299 4.37 -17.15 7.70
CA ASP A 299 5.09 -17.92 6.68
C ASP A 299 5.66 -16.98 5.60
N GLY A 300 4.86 -16.00 5.18
CA GLY A 300 5.24 -14.99 4.21
C GLY A 300 6.45 -14.16 4.66
N ARG A 301 6.38 -13.62 5.87
CA ARG A 301 7.45 -12.83 6.49
C ARG A 301 8.74 -13.62 6.62
N GLU A 302 8.68 -14.88 7.07
CA GLU A 302 9.86 -15.74 7.22
C GLU A 302 10.54 -15.98 5.87
N ASN A 303 9.75 -16.27 4.84
CA ASN A 303 10.27 -16.43 3.47
C ASN A 303 10.92 -15.12 2.96
N GLU A 304 10.34 -13.97 3.25
CA GLU A 304 10.90 -12.67 2.87
C GLU A 304 12.22 -12.37 3.60
N ILE A 305 12.30 -12.65 4.91
CA ILE A 305 13.54 -12.48 5.68
C ILE A 305 14.64 -13.36 5.10
N LYS A 306 14.35 -14.63 4.80
CA LYS A 306 15.30 -15.56 4.17
C LYS A 306 15.76 -15.03 2.81
N LYS A 307 14.82 -14.64 1.95
CA LYS A 307 15.10 -14.09 0.61
C LYS A 307 16.02 -12.86 0.66
N LEU A 308 15.80 -11.96 1.62
CA LEU A 308 16.62 -10.77 1.82
C LEU A 308 18.01 -11.11 2.40
N GLY A 309 18.09 -12.07 3.33
CA GLY A 309 19.36 -12.55 3.85
C GLY A 309 20.24 -13.18 2.77
N GLU A 310 19.66 -13.98 1.87
CA GLU A 310 20.36 -14.55 0.71
C GLU A 310 20.89 -13.46 -0.23
N ALA A 311 20.09 -12.40 -0.48
CA ALA A 311 20.52 -11.25 -1.26
C ALA A 311 21.69 -10.49 -0.63
N GLN A 312 21.71 -10.38 0.69
CA GLN A 312 22.80 -9.75 1.44
C GLN A 312 24.09 -10.56 1.47
N GLY A 313 24.00 -11.89 1.40
CA GLY A 313 25.17 -12.78 1.39
C GLY A 313 25.82 -12.96 0.01
N GLN A 314 25.05 -12.83 -1.08
CA GLN A 314 25.54 -13.04 -2.46
C GLN A 314 26.08 -11.77 -3.14
N ALA A 315 25.54 -10.61 -2.80
CA ALA A 315 26.15 -9.33 -3.16
C ALA A 315 26.92 -8.84 -1.94
N GLY A 316 28.11 -8.26 -2.09
CA GLY A 316 28.77 -7.50 -1.02
C GLY A 316 27.90 -6.30 -0.62
N PHE A 317 26.86 -6.55 0.15
CA PHE A 317 25.67 -5.71 0.28
C PHE A 317 26.00 -4.50 1.14
N GLN A 318 26.47 -3.43 0.52
CA GLN A 318 26.63 -2.13 1.14
C GLN A 318 25.25 -1.49 1.37
N ASN A 319 24.51 -1.95 2.38
CA ASN A 319 23.29 -1.27 2.85
C ASN A 319 23.59 -0.10 3.80
N ARG A 320 24.78 0.50 3.72
CA ARG A 320 25.16 1.66 4.54
C ARG A 320 25.86 2.68 3.65
N ALA A 321 25.08 3.54 2.98
CA ALA A 321 25.45 4.95 2.72
C ALA A 321 24.50 5.67 1.73
N GLN A 322 23.81 4.98 0.82
CA GLN A 322 23.06 5.66 -0.26
C GLN A 322 21.60 5.99 0.04
N PHE A 323 21.03 5.47 1.13
CA PHE A 323 19.66 5.79 1.55
C PHE A 323 19.59 6.81 2.70
N GLY A 324 20.73 7.42 3.05
CA GLY A 324 20.85 8.42 4.14
C GLY A 324 21.01 9.86 3.68
N LYS A 325 20.81 10.18 2.39
CA LYS A 325 20.94 11.55 1.87
C LYS A 325 19.85 11.87 0.86
N ARG A 326 18.60 11.91 1.33
CA ARG A 326 17.54 12.77 0.76
C ARG A 326 16.28 12.87 1.64
N ASP A 327 16.45 12.69 2.95
CA ASP A 327 15.60 13.37 3.93
C ASP A 327 16.46 14.49 4.53
N ASP A 328 16.51 15.61 3.81
CA ASP A 328 17.08 16.85 4.33
C ASP A 328 16.13 17.42 5.39
N LEU A 329 16.29 16.96 6.64
CA LEU A 329 16.26 17.87 7.78
C LEU A 329 17.72 18.28 8.09
N GLN A 330 18.36 18.93 7.12
CA GLN A 330 19.43 19.85 7.47
C GLN A 330 18.75 21.17 7.83
N ALA A 331 18.72 21.47 9.12
CA ALA A 331 18.41 22.81 9.61
C ALA A 331 19.34 23.80 8.89
N PRO A 332 18.81 24.81 8.18
CA PRO A 332 19.65 25.90 7.72
C PRO A 332 20.24 26.61 8.94
N ALA A 333 21.52 26.96 8.83
CA ALA A 333 22.15 27.86 9.77
C ALA A 333 21.27 29.09 9.98
N ASN A 334 21.13 29.43 11.24
CA ASN A 334 20.38 30.53 11.81
C ASN A 334 20.57 31.83 10.99
N ASP A 335 19.56 32.20 10.21
CA ASP A 335 19.42 33.58 9.74
C ASP A 335 17.92 33.94 9.80
N GLY A 336 17.60 34.82 10.75
CA GLY A 336 16.27 34.97 11.31
C GLY A 336 15.20 35.37 10.28
N LYS A 337 14.38 34.41 9.86
CA LYS A 337 13.00 34.60 9.37
C LYS A 337 12.13 33.40 9.79
N LYS A 338 11.02 33.69 10.48
CA LYS A 338 10.05 32.72 11.00
C LYS A 338 9.55 31.76 9.91
N SER A 339 9.69 30.45 10.15
CA SER A 339 9.15 29.36 9.34
C SER A 339 7.82 28.87 9.92
N LEU A 340 6.84 28.63 9.04
CA LEU A 340 5.46 28.22 9.32
C LEU A 340 5.32 26.69 9.34
N ILE A 341 5.90 26.00 10.33
CA ILE A 341 5.49 24.64 10.72
C ILE A 341 5.76 24.50 12.22
N ASP A 342 4.74 24.76 13.05
CA ASP A 342 4.79 24.46 14.48
C ASP A 342 4.52 22.97 14.70
N ASN A 343 5.44 22.32 15.41
CA ASN A 343 5.40 20.94 15.88
C ASN A 343 4.36 20.81 17.02
N PRO A 344 3.27 20.05 16.87
CA PRO A 344 2.20 20.02 17.88
C PRO A 344 2.49 19.17 19.13
N TYR A 345 3.74 18.75 19.36
CA TYR A 345 4.11 17.82 20.46
C TYR A 345 5.06 18.40 21.53
N GLU A 346 5.29 19.72 21.60
CA GLU A 346 6.21 20.31 22.59
C GLU A 346 5.58 20.96 23.85
N GLU A 347 4.25 21.00 24.03
CA GLU A 347 3.63 21.65 25.21
C GLU A 347 2.91 20.70 26.18
N ALA A 348 3.45 19.51 26.45
CA ALA A 348 2.92 18.61 27.49
C ALA A 348 3.94 18.18 28.55
N SER A 349 5.07 18.89 28.66
CA SER A 349 6.08 18.63 29.68
C SER A 349 6.74 19.91 30.19
N ALA A 350 5.94 20.82 30.73
CA ALA A 350 6.39 21.84 31.69
C ALA A 350 5.17 22.58 32.30
N SER A 351 4.58 22.02 33.36
CA SER A 351 4.07 22.64 34.60
C SER A 351 3.00 21.80 35.28
#